data_AF-A0A1A9UN38-F1
#
_entry.id   AF-A0A1A9UN38-F1
#
_cell.length_a   1.000
_cell.length_b   1.000
_cell.length_c   1.000
_cell.angle_alpha   90.00
_cell.angle_beta   90.00
_cell.angle_gamma   90.00
#
_symmetry.space_group_name_H-M   'P 1'
#
loop_
_entity.id
_entity.type
_entity.pdbx_description
1 polymer ?
#
loop_
_entity_poly.entity_id
_entity_poly.type
_entity_poly.pdbx_seq_one_letter_code
_entity_poly.pdbx_strand_id
1 'polypeptide(L)'
;MIELQSTTDTLQLATLPTIMIPGIEGTAGHVWYKMAKNINSKVDMLQFYPFAELTSIKEIAEACYEDVKAVLKANRHFYIVAYSYGALIALELVAMLEKAGFDGQLLLIDGAPHFLTKLAHLHLGEHMSDNDLYDLLLSIVVREILPGNTKELLEQQFNELPTIEQKMEKFDEYIAKQSVYSSDYSKAMIHAMFRRISSVITHDPKSFEQINTPITLVRPTDVALRDIDENYCLQEITKGTVIVKFIEGNHTTMLDNPALTQLINDFNA
;
A
#
# COMPACT_ATOMS: atom_id res chain seq x y z
N MET A 1 -13.41 -3.19 -5.81
CA MET A 1 -12.28 -2.79 -6.69
C MET A 1 -12.72 -1.72 -7.67
N ILE A 2 -11.80 -0.94 -8.24
CA ILE A 2 -12.07 -0.02 -9.37
C ILE A 2 -11.21 -0.39 -10.57
N GLU A 3 -11.75 -0.27 -11.78
CA GLU A 3 -10.99 -0.45 -13.02
C GLU A 3 -10.27 0.85 -13.38
N LEU A 4 -8.98 0.76 -13.71
CA LEU A 4 -8.18 1.89 -14.18
C LEU A 4 -8.02 1.79 -15.70
N GLN A 5 -8.15 2.92 -16.41
CA GLN A 5 -7.98 2.97 -17.86
C GLN A 5 -6.56 2.50 -18.25
N SER A 6 -6.47 1.50 -19.12
CA SER A 6 -5.22 0.83 -19.51
C SER A 6 -5.02 0.80 -21.03
N THR A 7 -3.80 0.52 -21.48
CA THR A 7 -3.45 0.48 -22.92
C THR A 7 -4.28 -0.54 -23.71
N THR A 8 -4.69 -1.63 -23.06
CA THR A 8 -5.51 -2.72 -23.63
C THR A 8 -6.91 -2.31 -24.06
N ASP A 9 -7.45 -1.17 -23.61
CA ASP A 9 -8.74 -0.66 -24.11
C ASP A 9 -8.71 -0.40 -25.64
N THR A 10 -7.52 -0.42 -26.25
CA THR A 10 -7.31 -0.25 -27.70
C THR A 10 -6.82 -1.51 -28.44
N LEU A 11 -6.47 -2.61 -27.74
CA LEU A 11 -5.87 -3.81 -28.34
C LEU A 11 -6.47 -5.10 -27.77
N GLN A 12 -7.10 -5.89 -28.65
CA GLN A 12 -7.76 -7.17 -28.33
C GLN A 12 -6.77 -8.33 -28.11
N LEU A 13 -5.95 -8.30 -27.05
CA LEU A 13 -5.35 -9.54 -26.51
C LEU A 13 -5.93 -9.82 -25.11
N ALA A 14 -6.41 -11.05 -24.91
CA ALA A 14 -6.88 -11.53 -23.62
C ALA A 14 -5.68 -11.83 -22.72
N THR A 15 -5.07 -10.78 -22.17
CA THR A 15 -4.02 -10.88 -21.15
C THR A 15 -4.65 -11.07 -19.76
N LEU A 16 -3.91 -11.73 -18.86
CA LEU A 16 -4.27 -11.82 -17.45
C LEU A 16 -4.43 -10.39 -16.85
N PRO A 17 -5.53 -10.10 -16.12
CA PRO A 17 -5.69 -8.79 -15.50
C PRO A 17 -4.61 -8.56 -14.42
N THR A 18 -4.06 -7.36 -14.37
CA THR A 18 -3.17 -6.90 -13.30
C THR A 18 -4.00 -6.37 -12.15
N ILE A 19 -3.91 -7.02 -11.00
CA ILE A 19 -4.55 -6.57 -9.77
C ILE A 19 -3.57 -5.68 -9.01
N MET A 20 -3.88 -4.39 -8.87
CA MET A 20 -3.05 -3.44 -8.16
C MET A 20 -3.54 -3.22 -6.71
N ILE A 21 -2.61 -3.19 -5.76
CA ILE A 21 -2.90 -3.01 -4.35
C ILE A 21 -2.14 -1.77 -3.83
N PRO A 22 -2.86 -0.72 -3.37
CA PRO A 22 -2.25 0.52 -2.89
C PRO A 22 -1.46 0.36 -1.60
N GLY A 23 -0.69 1.39 -1.28
CA GLY A 23 -0.05 1.59 0.01
C GLY A 23 -1.05 1.98 1.10
N ILE A 24 -0.55 2.69 2.11
CA ILE A 24 -1.26 2.90 3.36
C ILE A 24 -2.47 3.82 3.25
N GLU A 25 -2.49 4.69 2.24
CA GLU A 25 -3.63 5.54 1.87
C GLU A 25 -4.81 4.68 1.43
N GLY A 26 -4.55 3.51 0.84
CA GLY A 26 -5.57 2.55 0.49
C GLY A 26 -6.50 2.99 -0.65
N THR A 27 -6.08 3.94 -1.48
CA THR A 27 -6.87 4.46 -2.60
C THR A 27 -6.02 4.70 -3.86
N ALA A 28 -6.68 4.86 -5.00
CA ALA A 28 -6.01 5.20 -6.26
C ALA A 28 -5.70 6.71 -6.32
N GLY A 29 -4.45 7.07 -6.02
CA GLY A 29 -3.91 8.40 -6.31
C GLY A 29 -3.56 8.62 -7.80
N HIS A 30 -3.17 9.85 -8.15
CA HIS A 30 -2.85 10.25 -9.54
C HIS A 30 -1.78 9.36 -10.20
N VAL A 31 -0.76 8.94 -9.42
CA VAL A 31 0.33 8.10 -9.91
C VAL A 31 -0.16 6.75 -10.44
N TRP A 32 -1.16 6.15 -9.82
CA TRP A 32 -1.75 4.88 -10.24
C TRP A 32 -2.51 5.02 -11.56
N TYR A 33 -3.30 6.09 -11.72
CA TYR A 33 -3.98 6.39 -12.98
C TYR A 33 -2.99 6.64 -14.12
N LYS A 34 -1.87 7.32 -13.83
CA LYS A 34 -0.81 7.58 -14.82
C LYS A 34 -0.09 6.30 -15.22
N MET A 35 0.22 5.43 -14.25
CA MET A 35 0.85 4.14 -14.49
C MET A 35 -0.05 3.21 -15.31
N ALA A 36 -1.32 3.06 -14.91
CA ALA A 36 -2.27 2.15 -15.54
C ALA A 36 -2.42 2.38 -17.05
N LYS A 37 -2.37 3.65 -17.51
CA LYS A 37 -2.41 4.02 -18.93
C LYS A 37 -1.33 3.38 -19.79
N ASN A 38 -0.26 2.90 -19.18
CA ASN A 38 0.89 2.30 -19.86
C ASN A 38 1.05 0.80 -19.54
N ILE A 39 0.05 0.19 -18.86
CA ILE A 39 0.03 -1.25 -18.59
C ILE A 39 -0.67 -1.99 -19.73
N ASN A 40 -0.04 -3.06 -20.22
CA ASN A 40 -0.46 -3.82 -21.40
C ASN A 40 -1.59 -4.82 -21.14
N SER A 41 -2.21 -4.74 -19.96
CA SER A 41 -3.33 -5.58 -19.54
C SER A 41 -4.39 -4.75 -18.83
N LYS A 42 -5.60 -5.28 -18.71
CA LYS A 42 -6.62 -4.70 -17.82
C LYS A 42 -6.04 -4.51 -16.42
N VAL A 43 -6.33 -3.36 -15.81
CA VAL A 43 -5.88 -3.01 -14.46
C VAL A 43 -7.08 -2.83 -13.56
N ASP A 44 -7.16 -3.63 -12.50
CA ASP A 44 -8.15 -3.48 -11.44
C ASP A 44 -7.44 -3.20 -10.10
N MET A 45 -7.82 -2.11 -9.44
CA MET A 45 -7.16 -1.65 -8.22
C MET A 45 -8.05 -1.84 -6.99
N LEU A 46 -7.49 -2.41 -5.93
CA LEU A 46 -8.16 -2.48 -4.63
C LEU A 46 -8.32 -1.10 -4.01
N GLN A 47 -9.44 -0.90 -3.32
CA GLN A 47 -9.72 0.31 -2.54
C GLN A 47 -10.05 -0.13 -1.12
N PHE A 48 -9.31 0.37 -0.13
CA PHE A 48 -9.50 0.02 1.27
C PHE A 48 -10.45 0.96 2.01
N TYR A 49 -10.94 2.02 1.36
CA TYR A 49 -11.90 2.94 1.96
C TYR A 49 -13.17 2.25 2.49
N PRO A 50 -13.80 1.29 1.79
CA PRO A 50 -14.94 0.53 2.33
C PRO A 50 -14.62 -0.27 3.60
N PHE A 51 -13.34 -0.52 3.86
CA PHE A 51 -12.83 -1.30 4.98
C PHE A 51 -12.11 -0.41 6.01
N ALA A 52 -12.41 0.90 6.01
CA ALA A 52 -11.73 1.89 6.84
C ALA A 52 -11.73 1.53 8.34
N GLU A 53 -12.80 0.89 8.83
CA GLU A 53 -12.98 0.52 10.25
C GLU A 53 -12.31 -0.80 10.66
N LEU A 54 -11.81 -1.60 9.70
CA LEU A 54 -11.12 -2.85 10.02
C LEU A 54 -9.75 -2.56 10.64
N THR A 55 -9.31 -3.44 11.54
CA THR A 55 -8.18 -3.16 12.43
C THR A 55 -6.96 -4.04 12.17
N SER A 56 -7.13 -5.15 11.45
CA SER A 56 -6.04 -6.06 11.12
C SER A 56 -5.82 -6.22 9.61
N ILE A 57 -4.58 -6.55 9.26
CA ILE A 57 -4.16 -6.86 7.88
C ILE A 57 -5.02 -8.00 7.31
N LYS A 58 -5.24 -9.04 8.12
CA LYS A 58 -6.03 -10.22 7.74
C LYS A 58 -7.51 -9.88 7.50
N GLU A 59 -8.15 -9.12 8.38
CA GLU A 59 -9.56 -8.70 8.18
C GLU A 59 -9.72 -7.90 6.87
N ILE A 60 -8.78 -7.00 6.57
CA ILE A 60 -8.81 -6.23 5.32
C ILE A 60 -8.63 -7.16 4.11
N ALA A 61 -7.70 -8.10 4.17
CA ALA A 61 -7.48 -9.08 3.10
C ALA A 61 -8.71 -9.97 2.87
N GLU A 62 -9.32 -10.49 3.94
CA GLU A 62 -10.54 -11.30 3.88
C GLU A 62 -11.70 -10.50 3.25
N ALA A 63 -11.85 -9.22 3.62
CA ALA A 63 -12.88 -8.35 3.04
C ALA A 63 -12.63 -8.03 1.55
N CYS A 64 -11.38 -8.04 1.10
CA CYS A 64 -11.00 -7.86 -0.32
C CYS A 64 -11.11 -9.15 -1.16
N TYR A 65 -11.22 -10.32 -0.53
CA TYR A 65 -11.00 -11.60 -1.20
C TYR A 65 -12.01 -11.89 -2.33
N GLU A 66 -13.30 -11.66 -2.09
CA GLU A 66 -14.33 -11.92 -3.10
C GLU A 66 -14.26 -10.94 -4.27
N ASP A 67 -13.88 -9.68 -4.03
CA ASP A 67 -13.60 -8.70 -5.07
C ASP A 67 -12.45 -9.16 -5.99
N VAL A 68 -11.36 -9.66 -5.40
CA VAL A 68 -10.21 -10.19 -6.13
C VAL A 68 -10.60 -11.42 -6.96
N LYS A 69 -11.33 -12.38 -6.37
CA LYS A 69 -11.81 -13.56 -7.10
C LYS A 69 -12.73 -13.20 -8.27
N ALA A 70 -13.58 -12.19 -8.10
CA ALA A 70 -14.49 -11.75 -9.16
C ALA A 70 -13.71 -11.23 -10.38
N VAL A 71 -12.55 -10.59 -10.19
CA VAL A 71 -11.66 -10.13 -11.27
C VAL A 71 -10.97 -11.31 -11.96
N LEU A 72 -10.47 -12.28 -11.20
CA LEU A 72 -9.81 -13.47 -11.74
C LEU A 72 -10.77 -14.38 -12.54
N LYS A 73 -12.08 -14.32 -12.26
CA LYS A 73 -13.13 -15.10 -12.94
C LYS A 73 -12.78 -16.61 -12.93
N ALA A 74 -12.90 -17.27 -14.09
CA ALA A 74 -12.53 -18.66 -14.29
C ALA A 74 -11.02 -18.85 -14.55
N ASN A 75 -10.25 -17.76 -14.69
CA ASN A 75 -8.80 -17.85 -14.80
C ASN A 75 -8.25 -18.17 -13.41
N ARG A 76 -7.59 -19.33 -13.29
CA ARG A 76 -6.97 -19.76 -12.03
C ARG A 76 -5.59 -19.17 -11.82
N HIS A 77 -5.08 -18.43 -12.80
CA HIS A 77 -3.83 -17.69 -12.68
C HIS A 77 -4.10 -16.26 -12.19
N PHE A 78 -3.30 -15.74 -11.26
CA PHE A 78 -3.35 -14.34 -10.81
C PHE A 78 -2.04 -13.60 -11.08
N TYR A 79 -2.15 -12.29 -11.27
CA TYR A 79 -1.00 -11.38 -11.20
C TYR A 79 -1.34 -10.19 -10.31
N ILE A 80 -0.64 -10.10 -9.19
CA ILE A 80 -0.85 -9.08 -8.17
C ILE A 80 0.39 -8.20 -8.09
N VAL A 81 0.18 -6.89 -8.18
CA VAL A 81 1.18 -5.84 -8.01
C VAL A 81 0.80 -5.05 -6.76
N ALA A 82 1.63 -5.10 -5.72
CA ALA A 82 1.31 -4.52 -4.43
C ALA A 82 2.40 -3.59 -3.93
N TYR A 83 2.02 -2.38 -3.53
CA TYR A 83 2.94 -1.35 -3.09
C TYR A 83 2.89 -1.13 -1.58
N SER A 84 4.06 -1.03 -0.94
CA SER A 84 4.19 -0.65 0.47
C SER A 84 3.29 -1.50 1.37
N TYR A 85 2.46 -0.89 2.22
CA TYR A 85 1.45 -1.56 3.05
C TYR A 85 0.60 -2.60 2.29
N GLY A 86 0.29 -2.34 1.01
CA GLY A 86 -0.44 -3.25 0.15
C GLY A 86 0.22 -4.62 0.00
N ALA A 87 1.54 -4.71 0.16
CA ALA A 87 2.27 -5.98 0.15
C ALA A 87 1.77 -6.94 1.25
N LEU A 88 1.44 -6.41 2.43
CA LEU A 88 0.92 -7.22 3.54
C LEU A 88 -0.45 -7.80 3.20
N ILE A 89 -1.33 -6.97 2.63
CA ILE A 89 -2.65 -7.39 2.15
C ILE A 89 -2.51 -8.43 1.02
N ALA A 90 -1.55 -8.22 0.11
CA ALA A 90 -1.29 -9.13 -1.00
C ALA A 90 -0.85 -10.52 -0.53
N LEU A 91 0.03 -10.60 0.48
CA LEU A 91 0.51 -11.88 1.00
C LEU A 91 -0.61 -12.72 1.61
N GLU A 92 -1.50 -12.10 2.39
CA GLU A 92 -2.70 -12.77 2.93
C GLU A 92 -3.65 -13.21 1.81
N LEU A 93 -3.90 -12.34 0.82
CA LEU A 93 -4.72 -12.66 -0.35
C LEU A 93 -4.15 -13.84 -1.14
N VAL A 94 -2.84 -13.86 -1.40
CA VAL A 94 -2.17 -14.93 -2.13
C VAL A 94 -2.26 -16.25 -1.37
N ALA A 95 -2.07 -16.26 -0.05
CA ALA A 95 -2.26 -17.47 0.75
C ALA A 95 -3.69 -18.03 0.64
N MET A 96 -4.72 -17.15 0.66
CA MET A 96 -6.11 -17.56 0.46
C MET A 96 -6.37 -18.08 -0.97
N LEU A 97 -5.82 -17.41 -1.98
CA LEU A 97 -5.92 -17.81 -3.38
C LEU A 97 -5.28 -19.18 -3.64
N GLU A 98 -4.07 -19.43 -3.11
CA GLU A 98 -3.39 -20.74 -3.22
C GLU A 98 -4.22 -21.87 -2.61
N LYS A 99 -4.83 -21.64 -1.44
CA LYS A 99 -5.74 -22.62 -0.81
C LYS A 99 -6.98 -22.92 -1.65
N ALA A 100 -7.46 -21.93 -2.40
CA ALA A 100 -8.55 -22.11 -3.37
C ALA A 100 -8.06 -22.72 -4.71
N GLY A 101 -6.76 -23.03 -4.80
CA GLY A 101 -6.09 -23.64 -5.95
C GLY A 101 -5.90 -22.67 -7.11
N PHE A 102 -5.78 -21.37 -6.83
CA PHE A 102 -5.21 -20.42 -7.78
C PHE A 102 -3.69 -20.47 -7.66
N ASP A 103 -3.00 -20.15 -8.76
CA ASP A 103 -1.55 -19.94 -8.79
C ASP A 103 -1.26 -18.61 -9.50
N GLY A 104 -0.03 -18.12 -9.47
CA GLY A 104 0.19 -16.76 -9.96
C GLY A 104 1.59 -16.23 -9.78
N GLN A 105 1.71 -14.92 -10.01
CA GLN A 105 2.89 -14.13 -9.72
C GLN A 105 2.55 -12.98 -8.77
N LEU A 106 3.48 -12.67 -7.87
CA LEU A 106 3.38 -11.55 -6.95
C LEU A 106 4.55 -10.59 -7.17
N LEU A 107 4.25 -9.34 -7.50
CA LEU A 107 5.23 -8.26 -7.58
C LEU A 107 5.01 -7.30 -6.41
N LEU A 108 6.00 -7.19 -5.53
CA LEU A 108 5.99 -6.29 -4.38
C LEU A 108 6.84 -5.07 -4.67
N ILE A 109 6.27 -3.87 -4.49
CA ILE A 109 6.95 -2.60 -4.70
C ILE A 109 7.26 -2.02 -3.32
N ASP A 110 8.54 -2.10 -2.94
CA ASP A 110 9.10 -1.58 -1.70
C ASP A 110 8.28 -1.87 -0.43
N GLY A 111 7.86 -3.13 -0.29
CA GLY A 111 7.05 -3.58 0.85
C GLY A 111 7.23 -5.05 1.14
N ALA A 112 7.35 -5.39 2.43
CA ALA A 112 7.38 -6.75 2.97
C ALA A 112 7.14 -6.70 4.49
N PRO A 113 6.69 -7.79 5.14
CA PRO A 113 6.39 -7.83 6.58
C PRO A 113 7.54 -7.32 7.44
N HIS A 114 8.70 -7.97 7.38
CA HIS A 114 9.86 -7.62 8.19
C HIS A 114 10.38 -6.20 7.91
N PHE A 115 10.35 -5.76 6.64
CA PHE A 115 10.75 -4.42 6.25
C PHE A 115 9.82 -3.35 6.84
N LEU A 116 8.51 -3.48 6.68
CA LEU A 116 7.55 -2.48 7.14
C LEU A 116 7.45 -2.44 8.66
N THR A 117 7.52 -3.59 9.34
CA THR A 117 7.58 -3.63 10.81
C THR A 117 8.84 -2.93 11.32
N LYS A 118 10.02 -3.23 10.75
CA LYS A 118 11.27 -2.57 11.17
C LYS A 118 11.27 -1.08 10.85
N LEU A 119 10.73 -0.68 9.70
CA LEU A 119 10.58 0.71 9.29
C LEU A 119 9.66 1.48 10.25
N ALA A 120 8.53 0.88 10.64
CA ALA A 120 7.59 1.46 11.61
C ALA A 120 8.27 1.65 12.97
N HIS A 121 8.93 0.63 13.53
CA HIS A 121 9.64 0.78 14.80
C HIS A 121 10.78 1.80 14.74
N LEU A 122 11.47 1.94 13.61
CA LEU A 122 12.52 2.94 13.44
C LEU A 122 11.97 4.38 13.50
N HIS A 123 10.84 4.64 12.84
CA HIS A 123 10.26 5.98 12.78
C HIS A 123 9.51 6.37 14.04
N LEU A 124 8.87 5.38 14.68
CA LEU A 124 7.93 5.61 15.76
C LEU A 124 8.60 5.40 17.13
N GLY A 125 9.64 4.57 17.21
CA GLY A 125 10.28 4.18 18.46
C GLY A 125 9.45 3.17 19.27
N GLU A 126 10.01 2.70 20.38
CA GLU A 126 9.39 1.64 21.21
C GLU A 126 8.29 2.14 22.15
N HIS A 127 8.12 3.47 22.30
CA HIS A 127 7.25 4.07 23.31
C HIS A 127 6.25 5.08 22.73
N MET A 128 5.98 5.01 21.43
CA MET A 128 5.02 5.91 20.79
C MET A 128 3.60 5.66 21.31
N SER A 129 2.93 6.70 21.77
CA SER A 129 1.52 6.64 22.11
C SER A 129 0.63 6.81 20.88
N ASP A 130 -0.64 6.42 20.99
CA ASP A 130 -1.64 6.69 19.95
C ASP A 130 -1.67 8.18 19.60
N ASN A 131 -1.57 9.05 20.62
CA ASN A 131 -1.56 10.50 20.44
C ASN A 131 -0.40 10.98 19.57
N ASP A 132 0.79 10.42 19.75
CA ASP A 132 1.97 10.78 18.94
C ASP A 132 1.81 10.32 17.48
N LEU A 133 1.18 9.15 17.27
CA LEU A 133 0.87 8.68 15.92
C LEU A 133 -0.14 9.57 15.21
N TYR A 134 -1.17 10.06 15.92
CA TYR A 134 -2.08 11.05 15.37
C TYR A 134 -1.37 12.35 15.01
N ASP A 135 -0.43 12.84 15.84
CA ASP A 135 0.34 14.05 15.55
C ASP A 135 1.13 13.91 14.25
N LEU A 136 1.81 12.78 14.08
CA LEU A 136 2.57 12.47 12.88
C LEU A 136 1.67 12.39 11.64
N LEU A 137 0.60 11.59 11.71
CA LEU A 137 -0.33 11.37 10.60
C LEU A 137 -0.99 12.67 10.14
N LEU A 138 -1.54 13.44 11.08
CA LEU A 138 -2.19 14.70 10.79
C LEU A 138 -1.21 15.68 10.17
N SER A 139 0.02 15.75 10.68
CA SER A 139 1.06 16.61 10.14
C SER A 139 1.46 16.23 8.71
N ILE A 140 1.61 14.94 8.41
CA ILE A 140 1.91 14.45 7.06
C ILE A 140 0.76 14.83 6.10
N VAL A 141 -0.48 14.50 6.47
CA VAL A 141 -1.64 14.74 5.58
C VAL A 141 -1.87 16.23 5.35
N VAL A 142 -1.74 17.07 6.38
CA VAL A 142 -1.87 18.53 6.21
C VAL A 142 -0.79 19.08 5.26
N ARG A 143 0.44 18.56 5.32
CA ARG A 143 1.52 18.95 4.39
C ARG A 143 1.19 18.58 2.95
N GLU A 144 0.57 17.43 2.71
CA GLU A 144 0.23 16.98 1.37
C GLU A 144 -0.96 17.74 0.76
N ILE A 145 -1.97 18.09 1.56
CA ILE A 145 -3.17 18.77 1.04
C ILE A 145 -3.00 20.30 0.93
N LEU A 146 -2.07 20.91 1.66
CA LEU A 146 -1.88 22.37 1.66
C LEU A 146 -0.57 22.77 0.96
N PRO A 147 -0.64 23.55 -0.13
CA PRO A 147 0.56 24.10 -0.75
C PRO A 147 1.18 25.20 0.12
N GLY A 148 2.37 24.98 0.70
CA GLY A 148 3.12 26.05 1.40
C GLY A 148 4.21 25.62 2.40
N ASN A 149 4.99 26.59 2.87
CA ASN A 149 6.13 26.44 3.80
C ASN A 149 5.72 26.31 5.29
N THR A 150 4.51 25.85 5.61
CA THR A 150 4.05 25.64 7.00
C THR A 150 4.64 24.34 7.58
N LYS A 151 5.94 24.11 7.38
CA LYS A 151 6.59 22.81 7.57
C LYS A 151 7.07 22.55 9.00
N GLU A 152 7.29 23.58 9.80
CA GLU A 152 8.03 23.44 11.06
C GLU A 152 7.16 23.47 12.32
N LEU A 153 5.87 23.78 12.22
CA LEU A 153 4.99 23.96 13.39
C LEU A 153 3.79 23.01 13.46
N LEU A 154 3.55 22.15 12.46
CA LEU A 154 2.34 21.30 12.45
C LEU A 154 2.36 20.25 13.56
N GLU A 155 3.48 19.53 13.72
CA GLU A 155 3.61 18.52 14.76
C GLU A 155 3.50 19.14 16.15
N GLN A 156 4.14 20.31 16.36
CA GLN A 156 4.02 21.05 17.62
C GLN A 156 2.58 21.48 17.90
N GLN A 157 1.87 21.99 16.89
CA GLN A 157 0.48 22.41 17.05
C GLN A 157 -0.46 21.26 17.40
N PHE A 158 -0.28 20.08 16.81
CA PHE A 158 -1.08 18.91 17.16
C PHE A 158 -0.67 18.33 18.52
N ASN A 159 0.61 18.35 18.86
CA ASN A 159 1.13 17.86 20.13
C ASN A 159 0.64 18.68 21.34
N GLU A 160 0.40 19.98 21.16
CA GLU A 160 -0.21 20.85 22.19
C GLU A 160 -1.67 20.49 22.51
N LEU A 161 -2.34 19.68 21.68
CA LEU A 161 -3.73 19.27 21.86
C LEU A 161 -3.80 17.90 22.57
N PRO A 162 -4.33 17.82 23.80
CA PRO A 162 -4.24 16.61 24.61
C PRO A 162 -5.14 15.45 24.15
N THR A 163 -6.21 15.71 23.39
CA THR A 163 -7.14 14.67 22.95
C THR A 163 -7.23 14.56 21.43
N ILE A 164 -7.53 13.36 20.94
CA ILE A 164 -7.71 13.09 19.51
C ILE A 164 -8.85 13.95 18.96
N GLU A 165 -9.93 14.16 19.71
CA GLU A 165 -11.06 15.00 19.29
C GLU A 165 -10.61 16.44 18.99
N GLN A 166 -9.80 17.04 19.87
CA GLN A 166 -9.25 18.38 19.66
C GLN A 166 -8.31 18.43 18.46
N LYS A 167 -7.48 17.40 18.26
CA LYS A 167 -6.63 17.27 17.07
C LYS A 167 -7.46 17.19 15.79
N MET A 168 -8.58 16.46 15.81
CA MET A 168 -9.48 16.33 14.66
C MET A 168 -10.27 17.62 14.37
N GLU A 169 -10.65 18.38 15.40
CA GLU A 169 -11.22 19.73 15.24
C GLU A 169 -10.19 20.68 14.59
N LYS A 170 -8.94 20.62 15.03
CA LYS A 170 -7.86 21.41 14.42
C LYS A 170 -7.61 21.01 12.96
N PHE A 171 -7.66 19.71 12.68
CA PHE A 171 -7.51 19.18 11.34
C PHE A 171 -8.62 19.67 10.40
N ASP A 172 -9.86 19.78 10.88
CA ASP A 172 -10.96 20.36 10.10
C ASP A 172 -10.70 21.79 9.61
N GLU A 173 -10.06 22.62 10.46
CA GLU A 173 -9.69 23.98 10.06
C GLU A 173 -8.72 23.97 8.86
N TYR A 174 -7.89 22.93 8.73
CA TYR A 174 -7.01 22.75 7.58
C TYR A 174 -7.75 22.19 6.37
N ILE A 175 -8.62 21.19 6.57
CA ILE A 175 -9.47 20.66 5.49
C ILE A 175 -10.35 21.75 4.87
N ALA A 176 -10.88 22.67 5.68
CA ALA A 176 -11.71 23.78 5.21
C ALA A 176 -10.97 24.76 4.26
N LYS A 177 -9.64 24.71 4.17
CA LYS A 177 -8.82 25.56 3.29
C LYS A 177 -8.65 24.99 1.88
N GLN A 178 -9.11 23.77 1.63
CA GLN A 178 -9.10 23.12 0.33
C GLN A 178 -10.53 22.71 -0.08
N SER A 179 -10.74 22.39 -1.36
CA SER A 179 -12.07 22.09 -1.92
C SER A 179 -12.17 20.72 -2.60
N VAL A 180 -11.17 19.87 -2.43
CA VAL A 180 -11.04 18.56 -3.09
C VAL A 180 -11.69 17.46 -2.24
N TYR A 181 -11.40 17.42 -0.94
CA TYR A 181 -11.85 16.39 -0.02
C TYR A 181 -12.86 16.94 0.99
N SER A 182 -13.87 16.14 1.34
CA SER A 182 -14.79 16.49 2.44
C SER A 182 -14.12 16.29 3.80
N SER A 183 -14.61 17.00 4.82
CA SER A 183 -14.19 16.79 6.23
C SER A 183 -14.38 15.33 6.65
N ASP A 184 -15.59 14.79 6.48
CA ASP A 184 -15.91 13.41 6.88
C ASP A 184 -14.98 12.38 6.22
N TYR A 185 -14.74 12.51 4.91
CA TYR A 185 -13.82 11.62 4.18
C TYR A 185 -12.39 11.72 4.74
N SER A 186 -11.90 12.95 4.93
CA SER A 186 -10.53 13.19 5.40
C SER A 186 -10.32 12.61 6.80
N LYS A 187 -11.29 12.79 7.70
CA LYS A 187 -11.24 12.22 9.05
C LYS A 187 -11.28 10.70 9.06
N ALA A 188 -12.20 10.11 8.29
CA ALA A 188 -12.28 8.65 8.14
C ALA A 188 -10.95 8.08 7.63
N MET A 189 -10.29 8.78 6.71
CA MET A 189 -8.98 8.38 6.21
C MET A 189 -7.87 8.44 7.26
N ILE A 190 -7.83 9.47 8.11
CA ILE A 190 -6.87 9.54 9.21
C ILE A 190 -7.02 8.35 10.15
N HIS A 191 -8.25 8.05 10.59
CA HIS A 191 -8.51 6.90 11.46
C HIS A 191 -8.17 5.57 10.79
N ALA A 192 -8.45 5.44 9.48
CA ALA A 192 -8.08 4.25 8.72
C ALA A 192 -6.56 4.08 8.63
N MET A 193 -5.80 5.14 8.36
CA MET A 193 -4.33 5.08 8.32
C MET A 193 -3.74 4.79 9.70
N PHE A 194 -4.29 5.37 10.77
CA PHE A 194 -3.93 5.03 12.14
C PHE A 194 -4.07 3.53 12.38
N ARG A 195 -5.24 2.95 12.11
CA ARG A 195 -5.48 1.50 12.29
C ARG A 195 -4.53 0.65 11.45
N ARG A 196 -4.24 1.05 10.21
CA ARG A 196 -3.29 0.35 9.32
C ARG A 196 -1.85 0.42 9.84
N ILE A 197 -1.39 1.56 10.34
CA ILE A 197 -0.05 1.66 10.96
C ILE A 197 -0.01 0.81 12.23
N SER A 198 -1.01 0.92 13.10
CA SER A 198 -1.09 0.13 14.33
C SER A 198 -1.11 -1.37 14.06
N SER A 199 -1.73 -1.80 12.95
CA SER A 199 -1.71 -3.21 12.54
C SER A 199 -0.31 -3.66 12.13
N VAL A 200 0.50 -2.83 11.47
CA VAL A 200 1.90 -3.16 11.14
C VAL A 200 2.77 -3.29 12.39
N ILE A 201 2.58 -2.40 13.37
CA ILE A 201 3.37 -2.38 14.62
C ILE A 201 3.06 -3.61 15.49
N THR A 202 1.79 -3.98 15.57
CA THR A 202 1.32 -5.03 16.49
C THR A 202 1.35 -6.42 15.88
N HIS A 203 1.43 -6.52 14.56
CA HIS A 203 1.47 -7.79 13.85
C HIS A 203 2.87 -8.41 13.89
N ASP A 204 2.93 -9.72 14.20
CA ASP A 204 4.17 -10.48 14.10
C ASP A 204 4.48 -10.79 12.62
N PRO A 205 5.57 -10.25 12.03
CA PRO A 205 5.91 -10.47 10.63
C PRO A 205 6.17 -11.94 10.28
N LYS A 206 6.35 -12.82 11.27
CA LYS A 206 6.49 -14.28 11.09
C LYS A 206 5.17 -15.03 11.08
N SER A 207 4.06 -14.36 11.37
CA SER A 207 2.73 -14.98 11.42
C SER A 207 2.06 -15.11 10.05
N PHE A 208 2.62 -14.48 9.01
CA PHE A 208 2.18 -14.68 7.63
C PHE A 208 2.32 -16.15 7.22
N GLU A 209 1.28 -16.68 6.58
CA GLU A 209 1.31 -18.03 6.06
C GLU A 209 2.33 -18.18 4.94
N GLN A 210 3.05 -19.30 4.94
CA GLN A 210 4.04 -19.57 3.90
C GLN A 210 3.36 -19.89 2.57
N ILE A 211 3.66 -19.10 1.53
CA ILE A 211 3.11 -19.27 0.18
C ILE A 211 4.09 -20.02 -0.73
N ASN A 212 3.61 -20.50 -1.89
CA ASN A 212 4.45 -21.13 -2.92
C ASN A 212 4.75 -20.18 -4.09
N THR A 213 3.96 -19.12 -4.22
CA THR A 213 4.02 -18.13 -5.30
C THR A 213 5.39 -17.44 -5.36
N PRO A 214 6.03 -17.38 -6.54
CA PRO A 214 7.26 -16.62 -6.72
C PRO A 214 7.01 -15.13 -6.51
N ILE A 215 7.99 -14.45 -5.92
CA ILE A 215 7.91 -13.03 -5.59
C ILE A 215 8.98 -12.25 -6.34
N THR A 216 8.58 -11.20 -7.05
CA THR A 216 9.49 -10.16 -7.52
C THR A 216 9.39 -8.97 -6.58
N LEU A 217 10.47 -8.65 -5.87
CA LEU A 217 10.59 -7.44 -5.07
C LEU A 217 11.26 -6.35 -5.89
N VAL A 218 10.59 -5.21 -6.05
CA VAL A 218 11.14 -4.00 -6.65
C VAL A 218 11.49 -3.00 -5.54
N ARG A 219 12.76 -2.65 -5.42
CA ARG A 219 13.28 -1.73 -4.41
C ARG A 219 13.72 -0.41 -5.04
N PRO A 220 13.59 0.72 -4.32
CA PRO A 220 14.22 1.96 -4.70
C PRO A 220 15.73 1.88 -4.49
N THR A 221 16.49 2.68 -5.24
CA THR A 221 17.93 2.87 -4.98
C THR A 221 18.20 3.69 -3.73
N ASP A 222 17.32 4.64 -3.40
CA ASP A 222 17.34 5.40 -2.16
C ASP A 222 16.49 4.68 -1.11
N VAL A 223 17.15 3.81 -0.33
CA VAL A 223 16.50 2.92 0.63
C VAL A 223 16.28 3.60 1.98
N ALA A 224 15.07 3.46 2.53
CA ALA A 224 14.74 3.97 3.86
C ALA A 224 15.40 3.16 5.00
N LEU A 225 15.78 1.91 4.73
CA LEU A 225 16.37 0.99 5.70
C LEU A 225 17.53 0.22 5.06
N ARG A 226 18.73 0.40 5.61
CA ARG A 226 19.96 -0.28 5.14
C ARG A 226 20.25 -1.57 5.88
N ASP A 227 19.82 -1.67 7.13
CA ASP A 227 20.03 -2.83 7.98
C ASP A 227 18.88 -3.84 7.80
N ILE A 228 18.80 -4.47 6.64
CA ILE A 228 17.83 -5.53 6.35
C ILE A 228 18.36 -6.42 5.21
N ASP A 229 17.93 -7.68 5.17
CA ASP A 229 18.22 -8.58 4.04
C ASP A 229 17.83 -7.93 2.71
N GLU A 230 18.61 -8.21 1.66
CA GLU A 230 18.40 -7.64 0.34
C GLU A 230 17.00 -7.92 -0.22
N ASN A 231 16.41 -9.07 0.12
CA ASN A 231 15.06 -9.45 -0.27
C ASN A 231 13.98 -9.12 0.77
N TYR A 232 14.28 -8.27 1.75
CA TYR A 232 13.37 -7.91 2.84
C TYR A 232 12.85 -9.12 3.64
N CYS A 233 13.68 -10.17 3.76
CA CYS A 233 13.36 -11.44 4.42
C CYS A 233 12.20 -12.21 3.76
N LEU A 234 11.85 -11.92 2.50
CA LEU A 234 10.77 -12.59 1.78
C LEU A 234 11.04 -14.08 1.55
N GLN A 235 12.30 -14.50 1.58
CA GLN A 235 12.71 -15.91 1.55
C GLN A 235 12.13 -16.75 2.70
N GLU A 236 11.74 -16.11 3.81
CA GLU A 236 11.08 -16.79 4.93
C GLU A 236 9.57 -16.95 4.69
N ILE A 237 9.00 -16.16 3.78
CA ILE A 237 7.56 -16.05 3.52
C ILE A 237 7.13 -16.91 2.33
N THR A 238 7.99 -17.12 1.33
CA THR A 238 7.67 -17.95 0.16
C THR A 238 8.62 -19.13 -0.01
N LYS A 239 8.09 -20.26 -0.48
CA LYS A 239 8.87 -21.39 -1.02
C LYS A 239 9.25 -21.19 -2.49
N GLY A 240 8.63 -20.22 -3.15
CA GLY A 240 8.93 -19.82 -4.52
C GLY A 240 10.25 -19.07 -4.63
N THR A 241 10.63 -18.75 -5.87
CA THR A 241 11.82 -17.92 -6.11
C THR A 241 11.54 -16.48 -5.70
N VAL A 242 12.52 -15.83 -5.06
CA VAL A 242 12.49 -14.39 -4.80
C VAL A 242 13.50 -13.69 -5.70
N ILE A 243 13.02 -12.78 -6.54
CA ILE A 243 13.83 -11.96 -7.45
C ILE A 243 13.82 -10.52 -6.95
N VAL A 244 14.99 -9.92 -6.77
CA VAL A 244 15.12 -8.51 -6.40
C VAL A 244 15.49 -7.68 -7.62
N LYS A 245 14.76 -6.57 -7.84
CA LYS A 245 15.03 -5.56 -8.87
C LYS A 245 15.19 -4.20 -8.19
N PHE A 246 16.07 -3.37 -8.73
CA PHE A 246 16.25 -2.00 -8.25
C PHE A 246 15.81 -1.01 -9.31
N ILE A 247 15.11 0.04 -8.89
CA ILE A 247 14.74 1.18 -9.72
C ILE A 247 15.15 2.50 -9.06
N GLU A 248 15.54 3.47 -9.88
CA GLU A 248 15.95 4.78 -9.38
C GLU A 248 14.80 5.50 -8.68
N GLY A 249 15.11 6.15 -7.54
CA GLY A 249 14.17 6.91 -6.74
C GLY A 249 14.18 6.49 -5.27
N ASN A 250 13.20 6.99 -4.52
CA ASN A 250 12.86 6.57 -3.16
C ASN A 250 11.48 5.90 -3.14
N HIS A 251 10.99 5.53 -1.94
CA HIS A 251 9.68 4.88 -1.72
C HIS A 251 8.54 5.52 -2.53
N THR A 252 8.48 6.85 -2.59
CA THR A 252 7.41 7.58 -3.27
C THR A 252 7.73 7.83 -4.75
N THR A 253 8.92 8.34 -5.06
CA THR A 253 9.24 8.78 -6.44
C THR A 253 9.43 7.61 -7.40
N MET A 254 9.67 6.40 -6.90
CA MET A 254 9.81 5.20 -7.72
C MET A 254 8.51 4.82 -8.45
N LEU A 255 7.34 5.20 -7.93
CA LEU A 255 6.05 4.94 -8.59
C LEU A 255 5.89 5.72 -9.90
N ASP A 256 6.56 6.86 -10.05
CA ASP A 256 6.60 7.66 -11.27
C ASP A 256 7.69 7.20 -12.26
N ASN A 257 8.54 6.25 -11.87
CA ASN A 257 9.65 5.78 -12.71
C ASN A 257 9.12 4.87 -13.85
N PRO A 258 9.33 5.22 -15.13
CA PRO A 258 8.88 4.40 -16.25
C PRO A 258 9.41 2.96 -16.25
N ALA A 259 10.58 2.72 -15.65
CA ALA A 259 11.14 1.38 -15.50
C ALA A 259 10.24 0.45 -14.68
N LEU A 260 9.49 0.99 -13.70
CA LEU A 260 8.53 0.20 -12.93
C LEU A 260 7.39 -0.31 -13.81
N THR A 261 6.83 0.56 -14.64
CA THR A 261 5.78 0.19 -15.61
C THR A 261 6.28 -0.89 -16.58
N GLN A 262 7.51 -0.74 -17.08
CA GLN A 262 8.12 -1.74 -17.96
C GLN A 262 8.24 -3.10 -17.25
N LEU A 263 8.74 -3.12 -16.01
CA LEU A 263 8.82 -4.35 -15.22
C LEU A 263 7.45 -4.99 -15.06
N ILE A 264 6.42 -4.20 -14.69
CA ILE A 264 5.06 -4.74 -14.52
C ILE A 264 4.56 -5.41 -15.80
N ASN A 265 4.82 -4.81 -16.96
CA ASN A 265 4.47 -5.38 -18.26
C ASN A 265 5.27 -6.65 -18.59
N ASP A 266 6.58 -6.67 -18.31
CA ASP A 266 7.45 -7.79 -18.62
C ASP A 266 7.08 -9.06 -17.84
N PHE A 267 6.58 -8.91 -16.61
CA PHE A 267 6.15 -10.04 -15.77
C PHE A 267 4.74 -10.56 -16.08
N ASN A 268 3.91 -9.76 -16.76
CA ASN A 268 2.56 -10.16 -17.19
C ASN A 268 2.48 -10.60 -18.67
N ALA A 269 3.63 -10.66 -19.35
CA ALA A 269 3.74 -10.99 -20.77
C ALA A 269 3.65 -12.50 -21.06
#